data_AF-A0A6L5X6Y7-F1
#
_entry.id   AF-A0A6L5X6Y7-F1
#
_cell.length_a   1.000
_cell.length_b   1.000
_cell.length_c   1.000
_cell.angle_alpha   90.00
_cell.angle_beta   90.00
_cell.angle_gamma   90.00
#
_symmetry.space_group_name_H-M   'P 1'
#
loop_
_entity.id
_entity.type
_entity.pdbx_description
1 polymer ?
#
loop_
_entity_poly.entity_id
_entity_poly.type
_entity_poly.pdbx_seq_one_letter_code
_entity_poly.pdbx_strand_id
1 'polypeptide(L)'
;MKELGISPKNYILSYQLKVAGQLVTNSDLPIREIASACGFSSSASFTQQFYRTYGRSPRKFRNIDDSAQTTWSQTEDCHQPAQDPNL
;
A
#
# COMPACT_ATOMS: atom_id res chain seq x y z
N MET A 1 21.33 18.98 -14.67
CA MET A 1 21.52 17.53 -14.42
C MET A 1 20.15 16.92 -14.27
N LYS A 2 19.89 15.82 -14.97
CA LYS A 2 18.55 15.22 -15.16
C LYS A 2 17.80 15.10 -13.83
N GLU A 3 16.80 15.96 -13.66
CA GLU A 3 15.79 15.83 -12.63
C GLU A 3 15.08 14.51 -12.89
N LEU A 4 15.49 13.47 -12.18
CA LEU A 4 14.68 12.27 -12.08
C LEU A 4 13.37 12.76 -11.48
N GLY A 5 12.34 12.97 -12.31
CA GLY A 5 11.01 13.48 -11.94
C GLY A 5 10.23 12.57 -10.98
N ILE A 6 10.95 11.66 -10.33
CA ILE A 6 10.53 10.78 -9.27
C ILE A 6 11.01 11.46 -7.99
N SER A 7 10.10 12.16 -7.30
CA SER A 7 10.40 12.70 -5.97
C SER A 7 11.00 11.58 -5.11
N PRO A 8 12.04 11.84 -4.29
CA PRO A 8 12.68 10.83 -3.44
C PRO A 8 11.67 9.99 -2.63
N LYS A 9 10.55 10.62 -2.25
CA LYS A 9 9.39 9.99 -1.61
C LYS A 9 8.80 8.83 -2.43
N ASN A 10 8.64 9.01 -3.74
CA ASN A 10 8.11 7.97 -4.63
C ASN A 10 9.07 6.80 -4.78
N TYR A 11 10.38 7.03 -4.79
CA TYR A 11 11.37 5.96 -4.84
C TYR A 11 11.29 5.08 -3.58
N ILE A 12 11.25 5.70 -2.40
CA ILE A 12 11.08 5.00 -1.12
C ILE A 12 9.77 4.22 -1.12
N LEU A 13 8.68 4.84 -1.57
CA LEU A 13 7.37 4.21 -1.62
C LEU A 13 7.36 2.96 -2.53
N SER A 14 7.91 3.07 -3.73
CA SER A 14 8.04 1.94 -4.65
C SER A 14 8.89 0.82 -4.06
N TYR A 15 9.97 1.16 -3.34
CA TYR A 15 10.80 0.17 -2.65
C TYR A 15 10.04 -0.53 -1.51
N GLN A 16 9.33 0.23 -0.67
CA GLN A 16 8.50 -0.31 0.42
C GLN A 16 7.44 -1.27 -0.12
N LEU A 17 6.75 -0.90 -1.20
CA LEU A 17 5.75 -1.74 -1.86
C LEU A 17 6.35 -3.01 -2.45
N LYS A 18 7.57 -2.92 -3.02
CA LYS A 18 8.30 -4.08 -3.54
C LYS A 18 8.63 -5.09 -2.44
N VAL A 19 9.16 -4.61 -1.31
CA VAL A 19 9.44 -5.46 -0.14
C VAL A 19 8.14 -6.04 0.43
N ALA A 20 7.09 -5.23 0.53
CA ALA A 20 5.79 -5.68 0.99
C ALA A 20 5.23 -6.80 0.11
N GLY A 21 5.36 -6.68 -1.22
CA GLY A 21 4.94 -7.72 -2.16
C GLY A 21 5.65 -9.05 -1.91
N GLN A 22 6.96 -9.00 -1.65
CA GLN A 22 7.73 -10.19 -1.28
C GLN A 22 7.30 -10.79 0.05
N LEU A 23 7.00 -9.96 1.05
CA LEU A 23 6.49 -10.44 2.34
C LEU A 23 5.11 -11.07 2.19
N VAL A 24 4.21 -10.46 1.43
CA VAL A 24 2.86 -10.99 1.19
C VAL A 24 2.89 -12.36 0.52
N THR A 25 3.86 -12.63 -0.36
CA THR A 25 3.99 -13.93 -1.05
C THR A 25 4.79 -14.97 -0.30
N ASN A 26 5.83 -14.56 0.44
CA ASN A 26 6.75 -15.49 1.11
C ASN A 26 6.45 -15.69 2.60
N SER A 27 5.49 -14.94 3.16
CA SER A 27 5.17 -15.03 4.58
C SER A 27 3.66 -15.12 4.82
N ASP A 28 3.31 -15.81 5.90
CA ASP A 28 1.93 -15.91 6.35
C ASP A 28 1.50 -14.75 7.26
N LEU A 29 2.30 -13.68 7.33
CA LEU A 29 2.05 -12.55 8.21
C LEU A 29 0.73 -11.83 7.87
N PRO A 30 0.02 -11.31 8.89
CA PRO A 30 -1.15 -10.49 8.66
C PRO A 30 -0.76 -9.18 7.96
N ILE A 31 -1.60 -8.72 7.02
CA ILE A 31 -1.36 -7.52 6.22
C ILE A 31 -1.04 -6.28 7.06
N ARG A 32 -1.61 -6.17 8.27
CA ARG A 32 -1.35 -5.08 9.20
C ARG A 32 0.10 -5.06 9.69
N GLU A 33 0.68 -6.23 9.91
CA GLU A 33 2.07 -6.37 10.36
C GLU A 33 3.05 -6.11 9.21
N ILE A 34 2.71 -6.58 8.00
CA ILE A 34 3.46 -6.23 6.78
C ILE A 34 3.44 -4.72 6.53
N ALA A 35 2.28 -4.07 6.67
CA ALA A 35 2.17 -2.62 6.54
C ALA A 35 3.08 -1.88 7.55
N SER A 36 3.06 -2.31 8.81
CA SER A 36 3.92 -1.73 9.85
C SER A 36 5.40 -1.97 9.57
N ALA A 37 5.77 -3.15 9.08
CA ALA A 37 7.16 -3.50 8.74
C ALA A 37 7.67 -2.70 7.54
N CYS A 38 6.79 -2.34 6.60
CA CYS A 38 7.13 -1.53 5.44
C CYS A 38 7.05 -0.01 5.68
N GLY A 39 6.78 0.43 6.92
CA GLY A 39 6.77 1.85 7.28
C GLY A 39 5.45 2.58 7.02
N PHE A 40 4.34 1.86 6.90
CA PHE A 40 3.01 2.45 6.79
C PHE A 40 2.36 2.61 8.17
N SER A 41 1.80 3.79 8.43
CA SER A 41 1.08 4.08 9.68
C SER A 41 -0.24 3.30 9.80
N SER A 42 -0.83 2.88 8.68
CA SER A 42 -2.07 2.12 8.66
C SER A 42 -2.09 1.06 7.56
N SER A 43 -2.79 -0.05 7.84
CA SER A 43 -3.04 -1.11 6.85
C SER A 43 -3.93 -0.62 5.68
N ALA A 44 -4.75 0.40 5.90
CA ALA A 44 -5.61 0.99 4.88
C ALA A 44 -4.79 1.77 3.85
N SER A 45 -3.91 2.67 4.30
CA SER A 45 -3.01 3.43 3.42
C SER A 45 -2.08 2.49 2.64
N PHE A 46 -1.55 1.46 3.31
CA PHE A 46 -0.79 0.40 2.65
C PHE A 46 -1.60 -0.29 1.55
N THR A 47 -2.80 -0.75 1.86
CA THR A 47 -3.66 -1.49 0.91
C THR A 47 -4.01 -0.63 -0.30
N GLN A 48 -4.36 0.64 -0.09
CA GLN A 48 -4.64 1.57 -1.17
C GLN A 48 -3.43 1.77 -2.07
N GLN A 49 -2.25 2.00 -1.47
CA GLN A 49 -1.04 2.23 -2.24
C GLN A 49 -0.55 0.96 -2.96
N PHE A 50 -0.65 -0.20 -2.30
CA PHE A 50 -0.36 -1.50 -2.88
C PHE A 50 -1.30 -1.80 -4.05
N TYR A 51 -2.60 -1.53 -3.90
CA TYR A 51 -3.57 -1.67 -4.98
C TYR A 51 -3.26 -0.73 -6.17
N ARG A 52 -2.91 0.53 -5.91
CA ARG A 52 -2.53 1.47 -6.98
C ARG A 52 -1.31 1.02 -7.77
N THR A 53 -0.40 0.28 -7.14
CA THR A 53 0.83 -0.22 -7.78
C THR A 53 0.67 -1.59 -8.43
N TYR A 54 -0.06 -2.52 -7.80
CA TYR A 54 -0.21 -3.92 -8.25
C TYR A 54 -1.58 -4.26 -8.85
N GLY A 55 -2.55 -3.35 -8.78
CA GLY A 55 -3.92 -3.54 -9.27
C GLY A 55 -4.76 -4.53 -8.46
N ARG A 56 -4.24 -5.06 -7.35
CA ARG A 56 -4.89 -6.06 -6.49
C ARG A 56 -4.57 -5.79 -5.03
N SER A 57 -5.48 -6.14 -4.12
CA SER A 57 -5.23 -6.00 -2.69
C SER A 57 -4.18 -7.03 -2.24
N PRO A 58 -3.36 -6.74 -1.21
CA PRO A 58 -2.34 -7.67 -0.74
C PRO A 58 -2.93 -9.01 -0.26
N ARG A 59 -4.16 -9.01 0.29
CA ARG A 59 -4.89 -10.27 0.58
C ARG A 59 -5.16 -11.11 -0.67
N LYS A 60 -5.65 -10.48 -1.75
CA LYS A 60 -5.86 -11.15 -3.05
C LYS A 60 -4.55 -11.52 -3.74
N PHE A 61 -3.47 -10.78 -3.45
CA PHE A 61 -2.15 -11.08 -3.96
C PHE A 61 -1.56 -12.34 -3.32
N ARG A 62 -1.90 -12.61 -2.06
CA ARG A 62 -1.51 -13.84 -1.34
C ARG A 62 -2.36 -15.05 -1.73
N ASN A 63 -3.67 -14.90 -1.80
CA ASN A 63 -4.58 -15.97 -2.20
C ASN A 63 -4.88 -15.85 -3.69
N ILE A 64 -4.18 -16.62 -4.52
CA ILE A 64 -4.41 -16.76 -5.97
C ILE A 64 -5.71 -17.55 -6.26
N ASP A 65 -6.70 -17.46 -5.38
CA ASP A 65 -8.03 -18.07 -5.52
C ASP A 65 -9.05 -16.94 -5.64
N ASP A 66 -9.41 -16.60 -6.88
CA ASP A 66 -10.34 -15.51 -7.19
C ASP A 66 -11.79 -15.99 -7.07
N SER A 67 -12.37 -15.87 -5.87
CA SER A 67 -13.82 -16.04 -5.69
C SER A 67 -14.40 -15.16 -4.58
N ALA A 68 -14.05 -13.88 -4.53
CA ALA A 68 -14.89 -12.88 -3.87
C ALA A 68 -14.47 -11.47 -4.25
N GLN A 69 -15.34 -10.79 -4.99
CA GLN A 69 -15.36 -9.36 -5.12
C GLN A 69 -15.69 -8.78 -3.74
N THR A 70 -14.68 -8.37 -2.97
CA THR A 70 -14.94 -7.50 -1.82
C THR A 70 -15.26 -6.13 -2.38
N THR A 71 -16.53 -5.79 -2.46
CA THR A 71 -17.05 -4.44 -2.67
C THR A 71 -16.34 -3.48 -1.71
N TRP A 72 -15.38 -2.72 -2.22
CA TRP A 72 -14.81 -1.55 -1.55
C TRP A 72 -15.84 -0.43 -1.65
N SER A 73 -16.91 -0.52 -0.87
CA SER A 73 -17.77 0.65 -0.66
C SER A 73 -16.98 1.66 0.13
N GLN A 74 -16.97 2.89 -0.36
CA GLN A 74 -16.53 4.09 0.35
C GLN A 74 -17.01 4.05 1.80
N THR A 75 -16.11 3.74 2.74
CA THR A 75 -16.26 4.25 4.09
C THR A 75 -15.78 5.68 4.06
N GLU A 76 -16.73 6.58 3.88
CA GLU A 76 -16.65 7.91 4.46
C GLU A 76 -16.19 7.77 5.93
N ASP A 77 -15.33 8.70 6.35
CA ASP A 77 -14.82 8.89 7.72
C ASP A 77 -13.77 7.90 8.27
N CYS A 78 -12.48 8.25 8.13
CA CYS A 78 -11.68 8.74 9.27
C CYS A 78 -10.23 9.09 8.85
N HIS A 79 -9.85 10.36 9.06
CA HIS A 79 -8.49 10.90 9.19
C HIS A 79 -7.55 10.88 7.95
N GLN A 80 -7.66 11.93 7.14
CA GLN A 80 -6.48 12.53 6.50
C GLN A 80 -5.74 13.37 7.57
N PRO A 81 -4.52 13.01 8.04
CA PRO A 81 -3.67 14.03 8.60
C PRO A 81 -3.26 14.96 7.45
N ALA A 82 -3.58 16.24 7.61
CA ALA A 82 -3.31 17.31 6.67
C ALA A 82 -1.91 17.22 6.04
N GLN A 83 -1.86 17.27 4.71
CA GLN A 83 -0.77 17.93 4.01
C GLN A 83 -1.40 19.18 3.42
N ASP A 84 -1.35 20.26 4.18
CA ASP A 84 -1.58 21.61 3.69
C ASP A 84 -0.19 22.21 3.38
N PRO A 85 0.26 22.23 2.12
CA PRO A 85 1.42 23.00 1.72
C PRO A 85 0.98 24.32 1.09
N ASN A 86 0.26 25.19 1.80
CA ASN A 86 0.20 26.59 1.40
C ASN A 86 -0.04 27.56 2.57
N LEU A 87 1.08 27.93 3.22
CA LEU A 87 1.24 29.28 3.76
C LEU A 87 2.34 29.98 2.96
#